data_AF-F5T3G3-F1
#
_entry.id   AF-F5T3G3-F1
#
_cell.length_a   1.000
_cell.length_b   1.000
_cell.length_c   1.000
_cell.angle_alpha   90.00
_cell.angle_beta   90.00
_cell.angle_gamma   90.00
#
_symmetry.space_group_name_H-M   'P 1'
#
loop_
_entity.id
_entity.type
_entity.pdbx_description
1 polymer ?
#
loop_
_entity_poly.entity_id
_entity_poly.type
_entity_poly.pdbx_seq_one_letter_code
_entity_poly.pdbx_strand_id
1 'polypeptide(L)'
;MAESGRKQDFYMKKKKKKSPFLSILLHYVLPYLVLNSCILFFVLATPKLQVNDPTEHGDKNALAVLVHVDSVLPIKNFSAKLEGEELNFTKENQNYLIPVSSNGNLRISVTSINGMQKVVNSQINSFDENPPVIDEDHVVLGSGYVEFTVSDTQSGVDFASIYGIDKDGDNIKPKNIDENTGTVQFSMKTNGITVYVSDNAGNQVSGNFNLEDSPYPKTKADLEEESSDNKKETASKKGSDSDKSSSKTESSSEKKSSKKKN
;
A
#
# COMPACT_ATOMS: atom_id res chain seq x y z
N MET A 1 -43.10 -103.29 40.33
CA MET A 1 -41.72 -103.51 40.84
C MET A 1 -40.88 -102.35 40.36
N ALA A 2 -40.16 -101.70 41.28
CA ALA A 2 -39.13 -100.68 41.12
C ALA A 2 -39.52 -99.20 40.84
N GLU A 3 -39.15 -98.41 41.86
CA GLU A 3 -38.92 -96.97 42.05
C GLU A 3 -38.15 -96.19 40.96
N SER A 4 -38.12 -94.86 41.18
CA SER A 4 -37.09 -93.88 40.77
C SER A 4 -37.48 -93.01 39.57
N GLY A 5 -37.49 -91.68 39.64
CA GLY A 5 -37.12 -90.74 40.67
C GLY A 5 -37.38 -89.31 40.16
N ARG A 6 -37.82 -88.42 41.05
CA ARG A 6 -37.88 -86.97 40.79
C ARG A 6 -36.48 -86.45 40.47
N LYS A 7 -36.30 -85.77 39.33
CA LYS A 7 -35.22 -84.80 39.15
C LYS A 7 -35.77 -83.51 38.54
N GLN A 8 -35.93 -82.53 39.42
CA GLN A 8 -36.04 -81.13 39.07
C GLN A 8 -34.63 -80.61 38.79
N ASP A 9 -34.31 -80.31 37.54
CA ASP A 9 -33.07 -79.59 37.22
C ASP A 9 -33.34 -78.09 37.25
N PHE A 10 -33.06 -77.50 38.41
CA PHE A 10 -32.97 -76.06 38.62
C PHE A 10 -31.80 -75.49 37.79
N TYR A 11 -32.11 -74.81 36.69
CA TYR A 11 -31.14 -73.94 36.02
C TYR A 11 -30.85 -72.72 36.89
N MET A 12 -29.81 -72.82 37.71
CA MET A 12 -29.19 -71.69 38.41
C MET A 12 -28.54 -70.74 37.40
N LYS A 13 -29.31 -69.77 36.90
CA LYS A 13 -28.75 -68.57 36.24
C LYS A 13 -27.85 -67.86 37.26
N LYS A 14 -26.53 -67.99 37.12
CA LYS A 14 -25.53 -67.17 37.85
C LYS A 14 -25.84 -65.69 37.60
N LYS A 15 -26.52 -65.04 38.55
CA LYS A 15 -26.73 -63.59 38.53
C LYS A 15 -25.36 -62.93 38.73
N LYS A 16 -24.89 -62.20 37.71
CA LYS A 16 -23.69 -61.36 37.81
C LYS A 16 -23.88 -60.38 38.99
N LYS A 17 -23.02 -60.45 40.01
CA LYS A 17 -22.99 -59.47 41.10
C LYS A 17 -22.70 -58.10 40.48
N LYS A 18 -23.73 -57.25 40.36
CA LYS A 18 -23.54 -55.85 39.96
C LYS A 18 -22.73 -55.19 41.06
N SER A 19 -21.52 -54.72 40.76
CA SER A 19 -20.76 -53.99 41.78
C SER A 19 -21.47 -52.65 42.04
N PRO A 20 -21.75 -52.32 43.30
CA PRO A 20 -22.45 -51.08 43.64
C PRO A 20 -21.66 -49.84 43.18
N PHE A 21 -20.33 -49.93 43.16
CA PHE A 21 -19.45 -48.91 42.60
C PHE A 21 -19.65 -48.69 41.10
N LEU A 22 -19.81 -49.74 40.28
CA LEU A 22 -20.01 -49.59 38.85
C LEU A 22 -21.37 -48.98 38.53
N SER A 23 -22.42 -49.29 39.32
CA SER A 23 -23.71 -48.63 39.13
C SER A 23 -23.66 -47.15 39.46
N ILE A 24 -22.93 -46.76 40.53
CA ILE A 24 -22.75 -45.36 40.93
C ILE A 24 -21.95 -44.59 39.88
N LEU A 25 -20.83 -45.17 39.44
CA LEU A 25 -19.97 -44.60 38.40
C LEU A 25 -20.75 -44.37 37.11
N LEU A 26 -21.53 -45.37 36.65
CA LEU A 26 -22.20 -45.32 35.35
C LEU A 26 -23.45 -44.41 35.33
N HIS A 27 -24.21 -44.34 36.42
CA HIS A 27 -25.48 -43.60 36.45
C HIS A 27 -25.37 -42.19 37.04
N TYR A 28 -24.33 -41.89 37.81
CA TYR A 28 -24.18 -40.59 38.48
C TYR A 28 -22.89 -39.87 38.07
N VAL A 29 -21.74 -40.53 38.21
CA VAL A 29 -20.44 -39.90 37.92
C VAL A 29 -20.27 -39.66 36.42
N LEU A 30 -20.58 -40.64 35.58
CA LEU A 30 -20.42 -40.52 34.14
C LEU A 30 -21.36 -39.46 33.53
N PRO A 31 -22.66 -39.40 33.83
CA PRO A 31 -23.52 -38.33 33.32
C PRO A 31 -23.11 -36.95 33.83
N TYR A 32 -22.66 -36.85 35.09
CA TYR A 32 -22.11 -35.61 35.63
C TYR A 32 -20.88 -35.16 34.83
N LEU A 33 -19.92 -36.05 34.59
CA LEU A 33 -18.74 -35.73 33.79
C LEU A 33 -19.11 -35.36 32.36
N VAL A 34 -19.97 -36.13 31.69
CA VAL A 34 -20.39 -35.85 30.30
C VAL A 34 -21.06 -34.48 30.21
N LEU A 35 -22.02 -34.17 31.09
CA LEU A 35 -22.72 -32.89 31.08
C LEU A 35 -21.76 -31.71 31.32
N ASN A 36 -20.89 -31.81 32.33
CA ASN A 36 -19.92 -30.76 32.62
C ASN A 36 -18.86 -30.62 31.52
N SER A 37 -18.41 -31.73 30.92
CA SER A 37 -17.50 -31.70 29.77
C SER A 37 -18.14 -31.03 28.56
N CYS A 38 -19.43 -31.27 28.29
CA CYS A 38 -20.16 -30.57 27.22
C CYS A 38 -20.24 -29.07 27.49
N ILE A 39 -20.61 -28.67 28.72
CA ILE A 39 -20.66 -27.24 29.09
C ILE A 39 -19.28 -26.61 28.94
N LEU A 40 -18.24 -27.25 29.47
CA LEU A 40 -16.87 -26.78 29.38
C LEU A 40 -16.41 -26.63 27.93
N PHE A 41 -16.75 -27.59 27.06
CA PHE A 41 -16.44 -27.52 25.63
C PHE A 41 -17.06 -26.28 24.98
N PHE A 42 -18.34 -25.98 25.23
CA PHE A 42 -18.97 -24.78 24.69
C PHE A 42 -18.43 -23.49 25.30
N VAL A 43 -18.06 -23.47 26.58
CA VAL A 43 -17.42 -22.29 27.20
C VAL A 43 -16.05 -22.02 26.58
N LEU A 44 -15.30 -23.05 26.20
CA LEU A 44 -13.95 -22.93 25.65
C LEU A 44 -13.87 -22.93 24.12
N ALA A 45 -14.97 -23.23 23.43
CA ALA A 45 -15.01 -23.29 21.97
C ALA A 45 -14.57 -21.95 21.35
N THR A 46 -13.48 -21.96 20.60
CA THR A 46 -12.94 -20.78 19.91
C THR A 46 -13.22 -20.87 18.41
N PRO A 47 -13.52 -19.73 17.76
CA PRO A 47 -13.65 -19.70 16.31
C PRO A 47 -12.27 -19.89 15.66
N LYS A 48 -12.23 -20.60 14.54
CA LYS A 48 -11.04 -20.77 13.69
C LYS A 48 -11.16 -19.86 12.49
N LEU A 49 -10.03 -19.29 12.07
CA LEU A 49 -9.95 -18.36 10.95
C LEU A 49 -8.96 -18.90 9.92
N GLN A 50 -9.40 -18.92 8.66
CA GLN A 50 -8.55 -19.15 7.49
C GLN A 50 -8.66 -17.90 6.63
N VAL A 51 -7.51 -17.25 6.41
CA VAL A 51 -7.42 -16.05 5.59
C VAL A 51 -6.75 -16.46 4.29
N ASN A 52 -7.41 -16.24 3.17
CA ASN A 52 -6.83 -16.47 1.86
C ASN A 52 -6.13 -15.19 1.38
N ASP A 53 -5.22 -15.36 0.43
CA ASP A 53 -4.54 -14.22 -0.20
C ASP A 53 -5.56 -13.30 -0.91
N PRO A 54 -5.27 -11.99 -1.00
CA PRO A 54 -6.13 -11.04 -1.69
C PRO A 54 -6.39 -11.51 -3.11
N THR A 55 -7.65 -11.59 -3.50
CA THR A 55 -8.06 -12.01 -4.85
C THR A 55 -8.88 -10.89 -5.48
N GLU A 56 -8.70 -10.69 -6.78
CA GLU A 56 -9.52 -9.76 -7.54
C GLU A 56 -10.98 -10.24 -7.50
N HIS A 57 -11.89 -9.35 -7.08
CA HIS A 57 -13.29 -9.68 -6.99
C HIS A 57 -14.13 -8.62 -7.69
N GLY A 58 -14.85 -9.03 -8.73
CA GLY A 58 -16.00 -8.35 -9.37
C GLY A 58 -15.99 -6.82 -9.41
N ASP A 59 -15.73 -6.31 -10.61
CA ASP A 59 -15.84 -4.91 -11.07
C ASP A 59 -14.83 -3.91 -10.48
N LYS A 60 -13.72 -3.76 -11.21
CA LYS A 60 -12.76 -2.63 -11.21
C LYS A 60 -11.78 -2.62 -10.04
N ASN A 61 -10.59 -3.18 -10.25
CA ASN A 61 -9.35 -2.98 -9.47
C ASN A 61 -9.48 -3.08 -7.92
N ALA A 62 -10.57 -3.63 -7.41
CA ALA A 62 -10.82 -3.80 -5.99
C ALA A 62 -10.35 -5.21 -5.60
N LEU A 63 -9.22 -5.27 -4.91
CA LEU A 63 -8.78 -6.50 -4.26
C LEU A 63 -9.66 -6.75 -3.03
N ALA A 64 -10.10 -7.99 -2.86
CA ALA A 64 -10.82 -8.41 -1.67
C ALA A 64 -10.11 -9.58 -1.01
N VAL A 65 -10.05 -9.56 0.32
CA VAL A 65 -9.54 -10.67 1.12
C VAL A 65 -10.71 -11.56 1.51
N LEU A 66 -10.64 -12.84 1.12
CA LEU A 66 -11.62 -13.84 1.53
C LEU A 66 -11.19 -14.48 2.85
N VAL A 67 -12.06 -14.36 3.85
CA VAL A 67 -11.85 -14.95 5.17
C VAL A 67 -12.91 -16.00 5.44
N HIS A 68 -12.48 -17.25 5.61
CA HIS A 68 -13.34 -18.35 6.02
C HIS A 68 -13.30 -18.49 7.56
N VAL A 69 -14.48 -18.47 8.16
CA VAL A 69 -14.67 -18.58 9.62
C VAL A 69 -15.33 -19.91 9.95
N ASP A 70 -14.54 -20.85 10.44
CA ASP A 70 -15.02 -22.13 10.95
C ASP A 70 -15.27 -22.01 12.46
N SER A 71 -16.53 -22.09 12.88
CA SER A 71 -16.89 -21.98 14.28
C SER A 71 -18.03 -22.91 14.65
N VAL A 72 -17.84 -23.65 15.75
CA VAL A 72 -18.85 -24.53 16.34
C VAL A 72 -19.98 -23.70 16.97
N LEU A 73 -19.66 -22.51 17.46
CA LEU A 73 -20.62 -21.57 18.03
C LEU A 73 -20.91 -20.42 17.05
N PRO A 74 -22.13 -19.86 17.07
CA PRO A 74 -22.44 -18.65 16.33
C PRO A 74 -21.46 -17.51 16.64
N ILE A 75 -21.13 -16.74 15.62
CA ILE A 75 -20.29 -15.55 15.74
C ILE A 75 -21.14 -14.39 16.26
N LYS A 76 -20.67 -13.73 17.31
CA LYS A 76 -21.28 -12.52 17.88
C LYS A 76 -20.80 -11.28 17.15
N ASN A 77 -19.48 -11.11 17.03
CA ASN A 77 -18.85 -9.96 16.41
C ASN A 77 -17.79 -10.41 15.41
N PHE A 78 -17.72 -9.71 14.27
CA PHE A 78 -16.64 -9.80 13.29
C PHE A 78 -16.16 -8.37 13.03
N SER A 79 -14.85 -8.15 13.05
CA SER A 79 -14.22 -6.87 12.75
C SER A 79 -12.96 -7.10 11.94
N ALA A 80 -12.79 -6.30 10.90
CA ALA A 80 -11.59 -6.22 10.09
C ALA A 80 -11.05 -4.80 10.19
N LYS A 81 -9.75 -4.66 10.42
CA LYS A 81 -9.07 -3.37 10.47
C LYS A 81 -7.82 -3.38 9.61
N LEU A 82 -7.65 -2.42 8.72
CA LEU A 82 -6.43 -2.22 7.95
C LEU A 82 -5.71 -1.00 8.50
N GLU A 83 -4.46 -1.16 8.97
CA GLU A 83 -3.70 -0.08 9.64
C GLU A 83 -4.47 0.61 10.79
N GLY A 84 -5.42 -0.10 11.40
CA GLY A 84 -6.26 0.39 12.50
C GLY A 84 -7.60 0.99 12.07
N GLU A 85 -7.80 1.29 10.79
CA GLU A 85 -9.08 1.76 10.24
C GLU A 85 -10.06 0.59 10.07
N GLU A 86 -11.33 0.79 10.43
CA GLU A 86 -12.35 -0.25 10.32
C GLU A 86 -12.80 -0.43 8.87
N LEU A 87 -12.72 -1.67 8.38
CA LEU A 87 -13.17 -2.02 7.04
C LEU A 87 -14.59 -2.59 7.07
N ASN A 88 -15.36 -2.24 6.06
CA ASN A 88 -16.62 -2.90 5.75
C ASN A 88 -16.35 -4.32 5.26
N PHE A 89 -17.34 -5.19 5.37
CA PHE A 89 -17.25 -6.56 4.87
C PHE A 89 -18.63 -7.07 4.43
N THR A 90 -18.61 -7.98 3.46
CA THR A 90 -19.80 -8.69 3.00
C THR A 90 -19.73 -10.12 3.51
N LYS A 91 -20.78 -10.59 4.18
CA LYS A 91 -20.86 -11.95 4.71
C LYS A 91 -21.67 -12.83 3.77
N GLU A 92 -21.04 -13.89 3.28
CA GLU A 92 -21.66 -14.97 2.51
C GLU A 92 -21.50 -16.29 3.28
N ASN A 93 -22.52 -16.66 4.06
CA ASN A 93 -22.50 -17.84 4.93
C ASN A 93 -21.37 -17.80 5.98
N GLN A 94 -20.31 -18.60 5.78
CA GLN A 94 -19.11 -18.65 6.64
C GLN A 94 -17.94 -17.88 6.05
N ASN A 95 -18.11 -17.30 4.86
CA ASN A 95 -17.11 -16.51 4.17
C ASN A 95 -17.38 -15.02 4.36
N TYR A 96 -16.31 -14.28 4.59
CA TYR A 96 -16.33 -12.83 4.76
C TYR A 96 -15.42 -12.23 3.70
N LEU A 97 -15.99 -11.42 2.81
CA LEU A 97 -15.25 -10.67 1.80
C LEU A 97 -14.95 -9.29 2.36
N ILE A 98 -13.67 -8.98 2.48
CA ILE A 98 -13.18 -7.70 2.99
C ILE A 98 -12.53 -6.94 1.82
N PRO A 99 -13.17 -5.90 1.28
CA PRO A 99 -12.52 -5.03 0.29
C PRO A 99 -11.31 -4.33 0.93
N VAL A 100 -10.17 -4.38 0.26
CA VAL A 100 -8.95 -3.68 0.64
C VAL A 100 -8.60 -2.68 -0.47
N SER A 101 -8.08 -1.52 -0.09
CA SER A 101 -7.77 -0.42 -1.01
C SER A 101 -6.32 0.05 -0.96
N SER A 102 -5.52 -0.48 -0.03
CA SER A 102 -4.11 -0.12 0.14
C SER A 102 -3.34 -1.27 0.79
N ASN A 103 -2.01 -1.19 0.74
CA ASN A 103 -1.15 -2.08 1.50
C ASN A 103 -1.26 -1.80 3.00
N GLY A 104 -0.82 -2.77 3.81
CA GLY A 104 -0.77 -2.63 5.25
C GLY A 104 -1.08 -3.92 6.01
N ASN A 105 -1.18 -3.80 7.33
CA ASN A 105 -1.49 -4.89 8.24
C ASN A 105 -3.00 -4.99 8.45
N LEU A 106 -3.58 -6.05 7.89
CA LEU A 106 -4.97 -6.43 8.07
C LEU A 106 -5.14 -7.27 9.34
N ARG A 107 -5.80 -6.69 10.34
CA ARG A 107 -6.17 -7.35 11.59
C ARG A 107 -7.63 -7.77 11.56
N ILE A 108 -7.85 -9.08 11.57
CA ILE A 108 -9.18 -9.69 11.64
C ILE A 108 -9.43 -10.20 13.05
N SER A 109 -10.57 -9.84 13.61
CA SER A 109 -10.98 -10.21 14.96
C SER A 109 -12.38 -10.81 14.93
N VAL A 110 -12.50 -12.04 15.42
CA VAL A 110 -13.77 -12.77 15.46
C VAL A 110 -14.06 -13.21 16.89
N THR A 111 -15.23 -12.87 17.39
CA THR A 111 -15.69 -13.20 18.74
C THR A 111 -16.95 -14.05 18.67
N SER A 112 -16.92 -15.20 19.32
CA SER A 112 -18.07 -16.10 19.46
C SER A 112 -19.03 -15.65 20.56
N ILE A 113 -20.25 -16.19 20.57
CA ILE A 113 -21.28 -15.85 21.59
C ILE A 113 -20.86 -16.17 23.03
N ASN A 114 -19.95 -17.12 23.23
CA ASN A 114 -19.37 -17.45 24.55
C ASN A 114 -18.28 -16.44 25.00
N GLY A 115 -17.98 -15.42 24.19
CA GLY A 115 -16.96 -14.41 24.48
C GLY A 115 -15.55 -14.80 24.06
N MET A 116 -15.32 -16.04 23.60
CA MET A 116 -14.02 -16.47 23.09
C MET A 116 -13.70 -15.76 21.77
N GLN A 117 -12.47 -15.25 21.66
CA GLN A 117 -12.03 -14.43 20.53
C GLN A 117 -10.82 -15.07 19.84
N LYS A 118 -10.76 -14.93 18.51
CA LYS A 118 -9.58 -15.20 17.69
C LYS A 118 -9.20 -13.94 16.92
N VAL A 119 -7.91 -13.64 16.90
CA VAL A 119 -7.34 -12.55 16.12
C VAL A 119 -6.29 -13.13 15.17
N VAL A 120 -6.32 -12.70 13.91
CA VAL A 120 -5.31 -13.01 12.89
C VAL A 120 -4.86 -11.69 12.27
N ASN A 121 -3.55 -11.57 12.06
CA ASN A 121 -2.94 -10.45 11.36
C ASN A 121 -2.38 -10.99 10.04
N SER A 122 -2.72 -10.34 8.94
CA SER A 122 -2.23 -10.66 7.60
C SER A 122 -1.62 -9.41 6.98
N GLN A 123 -0.50 -9.54 6.30
CA GLN A 123 0.10 -8.43 5.56
C GLN A 123 -0.50 -8.36 4.16
N ILE A 124 -0.90 -7.17 3.72
CA ILE A 124 -1.33 -6.86 2.36
C ILE A 124 -0.21 -6.08 1.69
N ASN A 125 0.26 -6.57 0.54
CA ASN A 125 1.36 -5.99 -0.25
C ASN A 125 1.08 -6.12 -1.77
N SER A 126 -0.20 -6.12 -2.15
CA SER A 126 -0.64 -6.35 -3.53
C SER A 126 -0.76 -5.07 -4.36
N PHE A 127 -0.70 -3.89 -3.72
CA PHE A 127 -0.78 -2.61 -4.42
C PHE A 127 0.63 -2.10 -4.74
N ASP A 128 0.81 -1.59 -5.95
CA ASP A 128 2.04 -0.94 -6.35
C ASP A 128 2.07 0.50 -5.79
N GLU A 129 3.16 0.84 -5.12
CA GLU A 129 3.40 2.15 -4.51
C GLU A 129 4.61 2.87 -5.14
N ASN A 130 5.26 2.24 -6.12
CA ASN A 130 6.44 2.82 -6.74
C ASN A 130 6.00 3.64 -7.94
N PRO A 131 6.48 4.89 -8.08
CA PRO A 131 6.20 5.68 -9.27
C PRO A 131 6.90 5.08 -10.50
N PRO A 132 6.37 5.35 -11.71
CA PRO A 132 7.05 4.99 -12.95
C PRO A 132 8.40 5.73 -13.04
N VAL A 133 9.33 5.17 -13.81
CA VAL A 133 10.68 5.70 -13.99
C VAL A 133 10.85 6.28 -15.38
N ILE A 134 11.20 7.56 -15.45
CA ILE A 134 11.66 8.21 -16.68
C ILE A 134 13.15 7.90 -16.85
N ASP A 135 13.52 7.39 -18.01
CA ASP A 135 14.91 7.13 -18.38
C ASP A 135 15.57 8.46 -18.79
N GLU A 136 16.24 9.11 -17.83
CA GLU A 136 16.94 10.37 -18.03
C GLU A 136 18.20 10.21 -18.91
N ASP A 137 18.77 9.01 -19.00
CA ASP A 137 19.98 8.74 -19.78
C ASP A 137 19.66 8.62 -21.29
N HIS A 138 18.42 8.25 -21.63
CA HIS A 138 17.94 8.08 -23.01
C HIS A 138 16.90 9.13 -23.41
N VAL A 139 17.21 10.41 -23.13
CA VAL A 139 16.40 11.56 -23.55
C VAL A 139 16.99 12.17 -24.82
N VAL A 140 16.14 12.35 -25.84
CA VAL A 140 16.50 13.03 -27.08
C VAL A 140 15.83 14.40 -27.12
N LEU A 141 16.65 15.45 -27.00
CA LEU A 141 16.23 16.84 -27.18
C LEU A 141 16.53 17.28 -28.61
N GLY A 142 15.48 17.45 -29.41
CA GLY A 142 15.56 17.95 -30.78
C GLY A 142 15.06 19.39 -30.91
N SER A 143 15.21 19.96 -32.11
CA SER A 143 14.67 21.30 -32.40
C SER A 143 13.14 21.28 -32.36
N GLY A 144 12.57 21.68 -31.21
CA GLY A 144 11.13 21.78 -30.99
C GLY A 144 10.43 20.50 -30.55
N TYR A 145 11.17 19.48 -30.09
CA TYR A 145 10.58 18.29 -29.49
C TYR A 145 11.49 17.68 -28.43
N VAL A 146 10.88 16.97 -27.47
CA VAL A 146 11.57 16.06 -26.56
C VAL A 146 11.00 14.67 -26.74
N GLU A 147 11.88 13.68 -26.70
CA GLU A 147 11.54 12.28 -26.68
C GLU A 147 12.26 11.61 -25.50
N PHE A 148 11.52 10.85 -24.71
CA PHE A 148 12.06 10.11 -23.56
C PHE A 148 11.38 8.75 -23.47
N THR A 149 12.01 7.84 -22.74
CA THR A 149 11.44 6.52 -22.45
C THR A 149 10.96 6.47 -21.01
N VAL A 150 9.82 5.87 -20.78
CA VAL A 150 9.27 5.64 -19.45
C VAL A 150 8.97 4.16 -19.25
N SER A 151 9.23 3.65 -18.06
CA SER A 151 8.98 2.26 -17.72
C SER A 151 8.44 2.14 -16.30
N ASP A 152 7.54 1.19 -16.12
CA ASP A 152 7.17 0.68 -14.81
C ASP A 152 7.08 -0.85 -14.86
N THR A 153 7.54 -1.50 -13.80
CA THR A 153 7.72 -2.97 -13.74
C THR A 153 6.60 -3.69 -13.01
N GLN A 154 5.76 -2.98 -12.26
CA GLN A 154 4.75 -3.56 -11.37
C GLN A 154 3.34 -3.36 -11.94
N SER A 155 2.87 -2.11 -12.06
CA SER A 155 1.52 -1.78 -12.53
C SER A 155 1.47 -1.36 -14.01
N GLY A 156 2.62 -1.03 -14.58
CA GLY A 156 2.75 -0.49 -15.94
C GLY A 156 2.36 0.98 -16.02
N VAL A 157 2.79 1.63 -17.10
CA VAL A 157 2.56 3.07 -17.30
C VAL A 157 1.16 3.34 -17.84
N ASP A 158 0.45 4.32 -17.30
CA ASP A 158 -0.80 4.84 -17.88
C ASP A 158 -0.46 5.92 -18.91
N PHE A 159 -0.20 5.50 -20.15
CA PHE A 159 0.15 6.40 -21.24
C PHE A 159 -0.95 7.42 -21.59
N ALA A 160 -2.22 7.13 -21.29
CA ALA A 160 -3.32 8.05 -21.56
C ALA A 160 -3.35 9.23 -20.58
N SER A 161 -2.80 9.04 -19.38
CA SER A 161 -2.67 10.08 -18.35
C SER A 161 -1.51 11.04 -18.56
N ILE A 162 -0.56 10.72 -19.44
CA ILE A 162 0.67 11.50 -19.61
C ILE A 162 0.35 12.89 -20.17
N TYR A 163 0.92 13.91 -19.54
CA TYR A 163 0.83 15.29 -19.99
C TYR A 163 2.09 16.08 -19.67
N GLY A 164 2.25 17.22 -20.32
CA GLY A 164 3.34 18.16 -20.07
C GLY A 164 2.80 19.55 -19.76
N ILE A 165 3.60 20.33 -19.05
CA ILE A 165 3.39 21.76 -18.81
C ILE A 165 4.57 22.47 -19.47
N ASP A 166 4.30 23.33 -20.44
CA ASP A 166 5.33 24.16 -21.06
C ASP A 166 5.71 25.36 -20.18
N LYS A 167 6.71 26.14 -20.60
CA LYS A 167 7.17 27.33 -19.85
C LYS A 167 6.07 28.37 -19.63
N ASP A 168 5.07 28.42 -20.51
CA ASP A 168 3.95 29.37 -20.43
C ASP A 168 2.84 28.88 -19.47
N GLY A 169 2.95 27.64 -19.00
CA GLY A 169 2.00 27.00 -18.09
C GLY A 169 0.87 26.26 -18.82
N ASP A 170 0.95 26.13 -20.15
CA ASP A 170 -0.07 25.44 -20.94
C ASP A 170 0.09 23.93 -20.80
N ASN A 171 -1.04 23.23 -20.62
CA ASN A 171 -1.07 21.78 -20.61
C ASN A 171 -1.03 21.25 -22.05
N ILE A 172 0.01 20.47 -22.35
CA ILE A 172 0.24 19.86 -23.64
C ILE A 172 0.19 18.35 -23.54
N LYS A 173 -0.32 17.70 -24.60
CA LYS A 173 -0.35 16.24 -24.71
C LYS A 173 0.84 15.74 -25.54
N PRO A 174 1.26 14.48 -25.34
CA PRO A 174 2.20 13.83 -26.23
C PRO A 174 1.73 13.89 -27.69
N LYS A 175 2.65 14.12 -28.61
CA LYS A 175 2.42 14.06 -30.05
C LYS A 175 2.42 12.61 -30.55
N ASN A 176 3.31 11.79 -29.99
CA ASN A 176 3.44 10.38 -30.32
C ASN A 176 3.76 9.57 -29.06
N ILE A 177 3.21 8.36 -29.00
CA ILE A 177 3.41 7.40 -27.92
C ILE A 177 3.59 6.04 -28.58
N ASP A 178 4.69 5.36 -28.26
CA ASP A 178 4.86 3.93 -28.55
C ASP A 178 4.83 3.15 -27.23
N GLU A 179 3.68 2.53 -26.95
CA GLU A 179 3.45 1.76 -25.73
C GLU A 179 4.32 0.50 -25.64
N ASN A 180 4.82 -0.03 -26.77
CA ASN A 180 5.65 -1.24 -26.77
C ASN A 180 7.07 -0.95 -26.28
N THR A 181 7.61 0.22 -26.65
CA THR A 181 8.95 0.65 -26.24
C THR A 181 8.92 1.57 -25.03
N GLY A 182 7.76 2.11 -24.66
CA GLY A 182 7.62 3.12 -23.61
C GLY A 182 8.07 4.51 -24.05
N THR A 183 8.21 4.75 -25.36
CA THR A 183 8.73 6.01 -25.90
C THR A 183 7.62 7.04 -26.01
N VAL A 184 7.85 8.22 -25.45
CA VAL A 184 6.90 9.34 -25.44
C VAL A 184 7.56 10.57 -26.05
N GLN A 185 6.87 11.19 -27.01
CA GLN A 185 7.36 12.37 -27.71
C GLN A 185 6.41 13.57 -27.51
N PHE A 186 6.95 14.69 -27.04
CA PHE A 186 6.25 15.97 -26.93
C PHE A 186 6.74 16.98 -27.95
N SER A 187 5.85 17.86 -28.41
CA SER A 187 6.26 19.08 -29.12
C SER A 187 6.60 20.15 -28.09
N MET A 188 7.79 20.72 -28.19
CA MET A 188 8.24 21.82 -27.36
C MET A 188 8.20 23.10 -28.19
N LYS A 189 7.44 24.11 -27.73
CA LYS A 189 7.43 25.44 -28.35
C LYS A 189 8.53 26.34 -27.79
N THR A 190 8.86 26.16 -26.52
CA THR A 190 9.82 26.95 -25.75
C THR A 190 10.97 26.07 -25.28
N ASN A 191 11.99 26.69 -24.68
CA ASN A 191 13.21 26.00 -24.24
C ASN A 191 13.01 25.02 -23.09
N GLY A 192 11.81 24.86 -22.53
CA GLY A 192 11.59 23.92 -21.42
C GLY A 192 10.17 23.36 -21.32
N ILE A 193 10.09 22.13 -20.83
CA ILE A 193 8.85 21.39 -20.56
C ILE A 193 9.02 20.58 -19.28
N THR A 194 7.99 20.56 -18.45
CA THR A 194 7.88 19.60 -17.34
C THR A 194 6.82 18.56 -17.69
N VAL A 195 7.23 17.30 -17.82
CA VAL A 195 6.32 16.19 -18.11
C VAL A 195 5.88 15.53 -16.81
N TYR A 196 4.67 14.99 -16.81
CA TYR A 196 4.08 14.22 -15.72
C TYR A 196 3.63 12.88 -16.30
N VAL A 197 4.08 11.81 -15.67
CA VAL A 197 3.75 10.45 -16.07
C VAL A 197 3.20 9.70 -14.87
N SER A 198 2.04 9.09 -15.03
CA SER A 198 1.44 8.24 -14.01
C SER A 198 1.45 6.77 -14.44
N ASP A 199 1.44 5.87 -13.46
CA ASP A 199 1.22 4.45 -13.67
C ASP A 199 -0.26 4.08 -13.54
N ASN A 200 -0.59 2.80 -13.74
CA ASN A 200 -1.96 2.30 -13.59
C ASN A 200 -2.40 2.16 -12.11
N ALA A 201 -1.47 2.29 -11.16
CA ALA A 201 -1.75 2.32 -9.72
C ALA A 201 -2.05 3.75 -9.21
N GLY A 202 -1.82 4.78 -10.03
CA GLY A 202 -2.02 6.19 -9.70
C GLY A 202 -0.80 6.89 -9.10
N ASN A 203 0.36 6.24 -9.03
CA ASN A 203 1.61 6.90 -8.66
C ASN A 203 2.11 7.75 -9.82
N GLN A 204 2.75 8.89 -9.52
CA GLN A 204 3.18 9.86 -10.53
C GLN A 204 4.64 10.27 -10.33
N VAL A 205 5.34 10.45 -11.45
CA VAL A 205 6.66 11.07 -11.53
C VAL A 205 6.60 12.30 -12.44
N SER A 206 7.50 13.25 -12.23
CA SER A 206 7.72 14.36 -13.16
C SER A 206 9.17 14.42 -13.64
N GLY A 207 9.34 14.82 -14.90
CA GLY A 207 10.65 15.07 -15.52
C GLY A 207 10.70 16.49 -16.06
N ASN A 208 11.79 17.21 -15.78
CA ASN A 208 12.00 18.56 -16.32
C ASN A 208 13.07 18.49 -17.42
N PHE A 209 12.72 18.97 -18.61
CA PHE A 209 13.63 19.01 -19.74
C PHE A 209 13.80 20.45 -20.21
N ASN A 210 15.05 20.90 -20.27
CA ASN A 210 15.42 22.23 -20.73
C ASN A 210 16.51 22.12 -21.81
N LEU A 211 16.41 22.95 -22.85
CA LEU A 211 17.40 23.07 -23.92
C LEU A 211 18.72 23.70 -23.46
N GLU A 212 18.75 24.44 -22.34
CA GLU A 212 20.00 25.02 -21.82
C GLU A 212 21.08 23.96 -21.48
N ASP A 213 20.66 22.74 -21.13
CA ASP A 213 21.54 21.60 -20.83
C ASP A 213 21.74 20.66 -22.04
N SER A 214 21.19 21.02 -23.22
CA SER A 214 21.29 20.19 -24.42
C SER A 214 22.68 20.29 -25.06
N PRO A 215 23.32 19.16 -25.43
CA PRO A 215 24.58 19.17 -26.18
C PRO A 215 24.42 19.67 -27.63
N TYR A 216 23.19 19.95 -28.07
CA TYR A 216 22.87 20.45 -29.40
C TYR A 216 22.80 21.98 -29.45
N PRO A 217 23.21 22.60 -30.56
CA PRO A 217 23.26 24.06 -30.67
C PRO A 217 21.86 24.68 -30.54
N LYS A 218 21.77 25.71 -29.69
CA LYS A 218 20.59 26.58 -29.53
C LYS A 218 20.02 26.99 -30.89
N THR A 219 18.71 26.92 -31.05
CA THR A 219 18.02 27.35 -32.26
C THR A 219 17.98 28.88 -32.35
N LYS A 220 17.62 29.40 -33.52
CA LYS A 220 17.56 30.85 -33.76
C LYS A 220 16.52 31.54 -32.87
N ALA A 221 15.44 30.86 -32.50
CA ALA A 221 14.44 31.39 -31.57
C ALA A 221 15.02 31.56 -30.15
N ASP A 222 15.80 30.57 -29.70
CA ASP A 222 16.43 30.56 -28.37
C ASP A 222 17.45 31.71 -28.21
N LEU A 223 18.18 32.02 -29.29
CA LEU A 223 19.12 33.14 -29.34
C LEU A 223 18.42 34.51 -29.37
N GLU A 224 17.21 34.57 -29.94
CA GLU A 224 16.41 35.79 -29.98
C GLU A 224 15.83 36.12 -28.60
N GLU A 225 15.43 35.11 -27.80
CA GLU A 225 14.94 35.31 -26.43
C GLU A 225 16.02 35.81 -25.46
N GLU A 226 17.24 35.24 -25.48
CA GLU A 226 18.35 35.70 -24.62
C GLU A 226 18.85 37.12 -24.97
N SER A 227 18.61 37.57 -26.20
CA SER A 227 18.99 38.92 -26.64
C SER A 227 18.02 40.02 -26.16
N SER A 228 16.84 39.64 -25.67
CA SER A 228 15.79 40.57 -25.19
C SER A 228 16.00 41.04 -23.74
N ASP A 229 16.68 40.24 -22.90
CA ASP A 229 16.79 40.54 -21.45
C ASP A 229 17.96 41.45 -21.07
N ASN A 230 18.85 41.79 -22.00
CA ASN A 230 20.03 42.62 -21.73
C ASN A 230 19.84 44.13 -21.97
N LYS A 231 18.60 44.65 -21.87
CA LYS A 231 18.36 46.10 -22.06
C LYS A 231 17.42 46.72 -21.03
N LYS A 232 17.78 46.64 -19.75
CA LYS A 232 17.43 47.69 -18.78
C LYS A 232 18.38 47.66 -17.59
N GLU A 233 19.33 48.59 -17.56
CA GLU A 233 19.36 49.65 -16.55
C GLU A 233 20.64 50.50 -16.71
N THR A 234 20.47 51.75 -17.11
CA THR A 234 21.40 52.82 -16.74
C THR A 234 20.67 54.16 -16.69
N ALA A 235 20.82 54.83 -15.54
CA ALA A 235 20.75 56.27 -15.28
C ALA A 235 19.42 56.94 -14.81
N SER A 236 19.26 56.98 -13.48
CA SER A 236 19.49 58.17 -12.61
C SER A 236 18.34 59.11 -12.16
N LYS A 237 18.32 59.29 -10.80
CA LYS A 237 18.04 60.51 -9.96
C LYS A 237 16.60 61.06 -9.97
N LYS A 238 15.95 61.52 -8.87
CA LYS A 238 16.29 62.09 -7.53
C LYS A 238 14.91 62.29 -6.82
N GLY A 239 14.66 62.28 -5.50
CA GLY A 239 15.39 62.06 -4.25
C GLY A 239 14.41 62.22 -3.06
N SER A 240 14.87 62.02 -1.83
CA SER A 240 14.43 62.75 -0.61
C SER A 240 15.25 62.28 0.59
N ASP A 241 15.62 63.26 1.42
CA ASP A 241 16.53 63.24 2.57
C ASP A 241 16.18 62.28 3.72
N SER A 242 17.21 61.81 4.43
CA SER A 242 17.38 62.13 5.85
C SER A 242 18.75 61.71 6.39
N ASP A 243 19.35 62.65 7.10
CA ASP A 243 20.68 62.64 7.71
C ASP A 243 20.94 61.51 8.70
N LYS A 244 22.17 60.96 8.68
CA LYS A 244 22.97 60.87 9.92
C LYS A 244 24.47 60.76 9.66
N SER A 245 25.15 61.84 10.03
CA SER A 245 26.59 62.01 10.25
C SER A 245 27.26 60.80 10.92
N SER A 246 28.33 60.29 10.31
CA SER A 246 29.43 59.66 11.05
C SER A 246 30.76 60.00 10.40
N SER A 247 31.73 60.22 11.28
CA SER A 247 32.94 60.99 11.10
C SER A 247 34.14 60.13 10.69
N LYS A 248 35.13 60.83 10.12
CA LYS A 248 36.58 60.54 10.11
C LYS A 248 37.11 59.64 8.98
N THR A 249 37.53 60.35 7.94
CA THR A 249 38.67 60.07 7.07
C THR A 249 39.98 60.11 7.86
N GLU A 250 40.90 59.16 7.64
CA GLU A 250 42.33 59.46 7.51
C GLU A 250 43.14 58.29 6.91
N SER A 251 43.91 58.64 5.87
CA SER A 251 45.22 58.11 5.41
C SER A 251 45.37 56.62 5.08
N SER A 252 45.50 56.19 3.81
CA SER A 252 46.65 56.30 2.88
C SER A 252 47.93 55.54 3.29
N SER A 253 48.38 54.67 2.37
CA SER A 253 49.77 54.22 2.06
C SER A 253 50.53 53.43 3.15
N GLU A 254 51.33 52.38 2.91
CA GLU A 254 52.00 51.86 1.70
C GLU A 254 52.59 50.45 2.00
N LYS A 255 52.64 49.60 0.96
CA LYS A 255 53.69 48.63 0.58
C LYS A 255 54.67 48.09 1.65
N LYS A 256 54.80 46.75 1.69
CA LYS A 256 55.83 45.94 1.00
C LYS A 256 56.29 44.74 1.84
N SER A 257 56.40 43.62 1.13
CA SER A 257 56.99 42.34 1.49
C SER A 257 58.36 42.41 2.19
N SER A 258 58.59 41.50 3.13
CA SER A 258 59.84 40.73 3.18
C SER A 258 59.69 39.40 3.92
N LYS A 259 59.81 38.36 3.11
CA LYS A 259 60.14 36.96 3.40
C LYS A 259 61.42 36.86 4.26
N LYS A 260 61.48 35.89 5.19
CA LYS A 260 62.43 34.73 5.21
C LYS A 260 63.00 34.37 6.60
N LYS A 261 63.00 33.04 6.85
CA LYS A 261 63.83 32.21 7.78
C LYS A 261 63.50 32.37 9.28
N ASN A 262 63.42 31.30 10.09
CA ASN A 262 63.89 29.91 9.98
C ASN A 262 62.76 28.92 10.29
#